data_AF-A0A4R0ML78-F1
#
_entry.id   AF-A0A4R0ML78-F1
#
_cell.length_a   1.000
_cell.length_b   1.000
_cell.length_c   1.000
_cell.angle_alpha   90.00
_cell.angle_beta   90.00
_cell.angle_gamma   90.00
#
_symmetry.space_group_name_H-M   'P 1'
#
loop_
_entity.id
_entity.type
_entity.pdbx_description
1 polymer ?
#
loop_
_entity_poly.entity_id
_entity_poly.type
_entity_poly.pdbx_seq_one_letter_code
_entity_poly.pdbx_strand_id
1 'polypeptide(L)'
;MKKIVYKIFAWSAVLMVGFTACKKSNVAKNTLPDETEQIRPDTMRRNEAIAWVDARSNVFGTYGRFSDTAKIRRTLDTLKDVGVTGLVLDVKGSNGYTMYPSNYAPQLTSMDGKTFTPGVDYVGFMIAEAKKRKFKIYASIVTFVEGSAGKGKVYEDAVWRDQYQSIVCDETGKRVPIVSTGKNGFVNPAIPAVQERALNIVKEIVAKYDIDGLLLDYARYTDINADFSDYSKNDFIKFLETKYDDSQAKRMDFPLDIVKSWKIVSGVVTPNVTGKYYKRWLLYRATVIHDFFVKAKAAVKSVKPNMKFGVYVGAWYTTYYSVGVNWASQDYDPFNDNELRFDWSYPDYNKTGYGEQLDLIMTGNYFTQLMLADNPATAGLAYHWWSVEGSLKGGKYITRNKMPLYGSIDMGNVDWPNQQAISNTIKYIRANASGGVMLFDVVHVYAPQYNRLKQPLWEALREGLKK
;
A
#
# COMPACT_ATOMS: atom_id res chain seq x y z
N MET A 1 -33.02 1.13 -67.58
CA MET A 1 -33.82 2.37 -67.54
C MET A 1 -32.92 3.52 -67.11
N LYS A 2 -32.77 4.48 -68.04
CA LYS A 2 -32.31 5.88 -67.94
C LYS A 2 -31.09 6.25 -67.06
N LYS A 3 -29.96 6.41 -67.75
CA LYS A 3 -28.92 7.45 -67.53
C LYS A 3 -29.51 8.86 -67.74
N ILE A 4 -28.89 9.88 -67.13
CA ILE A 4 -28.58 11.26 -67.61
C ILE A 4 -27.62 11.84 -66.53
N VAL A 5 -26.34 12.22 -66.68
CA VAL A 5 -25.48 12.93 -67.67
C VAL A 5 -25.54 14.47 -67.59
N TYR A 6 -24.43 15.03 -67.03
CA TYR A 6 -23.74 16.31 -67.32
C TYR A 6 -24.33 17.67 -66.89
N LYS A 7 -23.53 18.56 -66.27
CA LYS A 7 -22.56 19.46 -66.94
C LYS A 7 -21.70 20.25 -65.94
N ILE A 8 -20.45 20.40 -66.33
CA ILE A 8 -19.37 21.22 -65.80
C ILE A 8 -19.60 22.71 -66.16
N PHE A 9 -19.17 23.63 -65.29
CA PHE A 9 -18.57 24.89 -65.75
C PHE A 9 -17.38 25.24 -64.85
N ALA A 10 -16.20 25.23 -65.46
CA ALA A 10 -14.94 25.68 -64.91
C ALA A 10 -14.72 27.14 -65.35
N TRP A 11 -14.11 27.94 -64.49
CA TRP A 11 -13.30 29.09 -64.92
C TRP A 11 -11.95 29.03 -64.22
N SER A 12 -10.93 28.94 -65.03
CA SER A 12 -9.52 28.83 -64.71
C SER A 12 -8.79 29.94 -65.45
N ALA A 13 -7.88 30.66 -64.78
CA ALA A 13 -6.73 31.35 -65.36
C ALA A 13 -5.92 32.08 -64.27
N VAL A 14 -4.58 32.15 -64.25
CA VAL A 14 -3.52 31.51 -65.05
C VAL A 14 -2.17 31.77 -64.33
N LEU A 15 -1.39 30.69 -64.20
CA LEU A 15 0.07 30.49 -64.29
C LEU A 15 1.09 31.51 -63.74
N MET A 16 2.08 30.98 -63.01
CA MET A 16 3.44 30.92 -63.56
C MET A 16 4.17 29.62 -63.19
N VAL A 17 5.00 29.19 -64.14
CA VAL A 17 5.55 27.85 -64.35
C VAL A 17 6.95 27.72 -63.74
N GLY A 18 7.21 26.57 -63.14
CA GLY A 18 8.57 26.04 -62.94
C GLY A 18 8.53 24.52 -63.03
N PHE A 19 8.83 23.97 -64.21
CA PHE A 19 9.01 22.54 -64.42
C PHE A 19 10.38 22.10 -63.92
N THR A 20 10.42 21.15 -63.00
CA THR A 20 11.49 20.11 -62.97
C THR A 20 10.89 18.81 -62.46
N ALA A 21 11.14 17.73 -63.20
CA ALA A 21 10.51 16.43 -63.04
C ALA A 21 11.17 15.56 -61.96
N CYS A 22 10.31 14.81 -61.27
CA CYS A 22 10.47 13.48 -60.69
C CYS A 22 11.66 13.18 -59.76
N LYS A 23 11.37 13.14 -58.45
CA LYS A 23 11.83 12.05 -57.57
C LYS A 23 10.65 11.60 -56.70
N LYS A 24 10.37 10.29 -56.73
CA LYS A 24 9.41 9.61 -55.83
C LYS A 24 9.70 10.04 -54.38
N SER A 25 8.75 10.70 -53.74
CA SER A 25 8.81 10.98 -52.31
C SER A 25 8.68 9.65 -51.57
N ASN A 26 9.78 9.21 -50.97
CA ASN A 26 9.78 8.13 -50.00
C ASN A 26 8.80 8.49 -48.87
N VAL A 27 8.00 7.48 -48.50
CA VAL A 27 7.19 7.46 -47.29
C VAL A 27 8.03 8.00 -46.14
N ALA A 28 7.64 9.16 -45.62
CA ALA A 28 8.20 9.68 -44.39
C ALA A 28 7.89 8.65 -43.30
N LYS A 29 8.93 7.96 -42.83
CA LYS A 29 8.90 7.31 -41.52
C LYS A 29 8.59 8.42 -40.53
N ASN A 30 7.36 8.47 -40.04
CA ASN A 30 7.07 9.13 -38.78
C ASN A 30 7.86 8.37 -37.72
N THR A 31 9.07 8.84 -37.45
CA THR A 31 9.82 8.52 -36.25
C THR A 31 8.95 8.96 -35.08
N LEU A 32 8.42 7.98 -34.36
CA LEU A 32 7.89 8.15 -33.01
C LEU A 32 8.95 8.88 -32.17
N PRO A 33 8.56 9.81 -31.28
CA PRO A 33 9.52 10.38 -30.35
C PRO A 33 10.11 9.26 -29.50
N ASP A 34 11.44 9.19 -29.53
CA ASP A 34 12.27 8.41 -28.62
C ASP A 34 12.27 9.13 -27.26
N GLU A 35 11.19 8.94 -26.50
CA GLU A 35 11.19 9.18 -25.06
C GLU A 35 11.17 7.81 -24.39
N THR A 36 12.36 7.21 -24.26
CA THR A 36 12.61 6.40 -23.08
C THR A 36 12.39 7.33 -21.90
N GLU A 37 11.25 7.18 -21.21
CA GLU A 37 10.95 7.91 -19.98
C GLU A 37 12.03 7.52 -18.97
N GLN A 38 13.13 8.28 -18.96
CA GLN A 38 14.30 7.96 -18.16
C GLN A 38 13.84 7.97 -16.71
N ILE A 39 13.84 6.78 -16.08
CA ILE A 39 13.67 6.63 -14.64
C ILE A 39 14.55 7.70 -13.99
N ARG A 40 13.93 8.64 -13.25
CA ARG A 40 14.67 9.74 -12.62
C ARG A 40 15.84 9.12 -11.84
N PRO A 41 17.07 9.64 -12.01
CA PRO A 41 18.22 9.12 -11.29
C PRO A 41 17.92 9.14 -9.79
N ASP A 42 18.37 8.11 -9.06
CA ASP A 42 18.14 8.00 -7.62
C ASP A 42 18.99 9.04 -6.87
N THR A 43 18.48 10.28 -6.83
CA THR A 43 19.09 11.41 -6.11
C THR A 43 18.66 11.46 -4.65
N MET A 44 17.84 10.51 -4.18
CA MET A 44 17.23 10.52 -2.86
C MET A 44 17.77 9.43 -1.95
N ARG A 45 18.86 8.76 -2.34
CA ARG A 45 19.40 7.60 -1.64
C ARG A 45 19.67 7.88 -0.17
N ARG A 46 18.97 7.14 0.69
CA ARG A 46 19.17 7.10 2.13
C ARG A 46 19.73 5.74 2.51
N ASN A 47 20.68 5.72 3.45
CA ASN A 47 21.25 4.48 3.99
C ASN A 47 20.68 4.20 5.38
N GLU A 48 19.35 4.33 5.50
CA GLU A 48 18.63 4.12 6.75
C GLU A 48 18.30 2.64 6.95
N ALA A 49 18.33 2.21 8.21
CA ALA A 49 17.84 0.91 8.65
C ALA A 49 16.81 1.16 9.75
N ILE A 50 15.53 0.94 9.42
CA ILE A 50 14.41 1.24 10.31
C ILE A 50 13.85 -0.09 10.82
N ALA A 51 13.76 -0.28 12.14
CA ALA A 51 13.19 -1.49 12.70
C ALA A 51 11.71 -1.28 13.07
N TRP A 52 10.83 -2.18 12.62
CA TRP A 52 9.43 -2.15 13.04
C TRP A 52 9.28 -2.70 14.45
N VAL A 53 8.37 -2.12 15.24
CA VAL A 53 8.01 -2.59 16.57
C VAL A 53 6.50 -2.82 16.59
N ASP A 54 6.08 -4.02 16.18
CA ASP A 54 4.67 -4.42 16.23
C ASP A 54 4.19 -4.44 17.68
N ALA A 55 3.14 -3.69 17.98
CA ALA A 55 2.63 -3.57 19.33
C ALA A 55 2.14 -4.92 19.85
N ARG A 56 1.42 -5.70 19.04
CA ARG A 56 0.87 -6.98 19.50
C ARG A 56 1.99 -7.93 19.96
N SER A 57 3.00 -8.13 19.14
CA SER A 57 4.02 -9.16 19.36
C SER A 57 5.13 -8.70 20.32
N ASN A 58 5.59 -7.45 20.19
CA ASN A 58 6.66 -6.93 21.05
C ASN A 58 6.18 -6.60 22.44
N VAL A 59 4.95 -6.07 22.56
CA VAL A 59 4.41 -5.59 23.84
C VAL A 59 3.60 -6.70 24.52
N PHE A 60 2.56 -7.20 23.85
CA PHE A 60 1.59 -8.11 24.44
C PHE A 60 1.93 -9.59 24.27
N GLY A 61 2.69 -9.94 23.24
CA GLY A 61 3.06 -11.33 22.93
C GLY A 61 3.80 -12.00 24.08
N THR A 62 3.63 -13.31 24.24
CA THR A 62 4.22 -14.13 25.32
C THR A 62 5.71 -13.87 25.53
N TYR A 63 6.50 -13.81 24.46
CA TYR A 63 7.95 -13.53 24.52
C TYR A 63 8.31 -12.06 24.31
N GLY A 64 7.30 -11.19 24.18
CA GLY A 64 7.44 -9.75 24.03
C GLY A 64 8.25 -9.10 25.15
N ARG A 65 9.24 -8.29 24.79
CA ARG A 65 10.12 -7.55 25.72
C ARG A 65 9.64 -6.13 25.99
N PHE A 66 8.75 -5.61 25.16
CA PHE A 66 8.38 -4.20 25.14
C PHE A 66 7.25 -3.85 26.12
N SER A 67 6.99 -4.71 27.11
CA SER A 67 6.20 -4.41 28.30
C SER A 67 7.03 -4.12 29.55
N ASP A 68 8.36 -4.17 29.44
CA ASP A 68 9.32 -4.02 30.54
C ASP A 68 10.34 -2.93 30.19
N THR A 69 10.43 -1.88 30.99
CA THR A 69 11.26 -0.71 30.66
C THR A 69 12.76 -1.01 30.59
N ALA A 70 13.28 -1.95 31.38
CA ALA A 70 14.68 -2.34 31.32
C ALA A 70 14.98 -3.15 30.06
N LYS A 71 14.07 -4.07 29.69
CA LYS A 71 14.19 -4.86 28.45
C LYS A 71 14.02 -4.00 27.20
N ILE A 72 13.15 -2.98 27.24
CA ILE A 72 13.05 -1.98 26.17
C ILE A 72 14.40 -1.30 25.97
N ARG A 73 14.97 -0.70 27.02
CA ARG A 73 16.25 0.03 26.93
C ARG A 73 17.36 -0.84 26.36
N ARG A 74 17.55 -2.05 26.91
CA ARG A 74 18.56 -2.99 26.42
C ARG A 74 18.36 -3.37 24.95
N THR A 75 17.12 -3.58 24.53
CA THR A 75 16.82 -3.92 23.13
C THR A 75 17.09 -2.73 22.21
N LEU A 76 16.73 -1.52 22.63
CA LEU A 76 17.04 -0.29 21.90
C LEU A 76 18.56 -0.02 21.80
N ASP A 77 19.32 -0.29 22.88
CA ASP A 77 20.79 -0.22 22.85
C ASP A 77 21.36 -1.21 21.83
N THR A 78 20.88 -2.46 21.86
CA THR A 78 21.36 -3.50 20.94
C THR A 78 21.01 -3.17 19.49
N LEU A 79 19.80 -2.65 19.21
CA LEU A 79 19.42 -2.17 17.87
C LEU A 79 20.37 -1.06 17.40
N LYS A 80 20.73 -0.13 18.28
CA LYS A 80 21.66 0.94 17.96
C LYS A 80 23.05 0.39 17.61
N ASP A 81 23.54 -0.53 18.41
CA ASP A 81 24.87 -1.15 18.26
C ASP A 81 24.99 -1.94 16.95
N VAL A 82 23.94 -2.63 16.53
CA VAL A 82 23.93 -3.36 15.25
C VAL A 82 23.68 -2.46 14.02
N GLY A 83 23.46 -1.15 14.21
CA GLY A 83 23.39 -0.18 13.12
C GLY A 83 22.00 0.27 12.70
N VAL A 84 20.95 -0.03 13.50
CA VAL A 84 19.61 0.54 13.27
C VAL A 84 19.65 2.06 13.46
N THR A 85 18.94 2.78 12.61
CA THR A 85 18.90 4.25 12.59
C THR A 85 17.54 4.83 12.98
N GLY A 86 16.47 4.02 12.95
CA GLY A 86 15.15 4.47 13.32
C GLY A 86 14.20 3.34 13.68
N LEU A 87 13.02 3.69 14.16
CA LEU A 87 11.96 2.78 14.55
C LEU A 87 10.65 3.14 13.84
N VAL A 88 9.86 2.12 13.49
CA VAL A 88 8.41 2.28 13.32
C VAL A 88 7.73 1.80 14.60
N LEU A 89 6.85 2.62 15.17
CA LEU A 89 6.05 2.28 16.34
C LEU A 89 4.58 2.14 15.96
N ASP A 90 3.97 1.01 16.27
CA ASP A 90 2.52 0.85 16.09
C ASP A 90 1.77 1.62 17.18
N VAL A 91 1.08 2.68 16.75
CA VAL A 91 0.38 3.62 17.62
C VAL A 91 -1.11 3.30 17.72
N LYS A 92 -1.72 2.79 16.64
CA LYS A 92 -3.10 2.27 16.63
C LYS A 92 -3.14 0.89 15.96
N GLY A 93 -3.64 -0.11 16.69
CA GLY A 93 -3.73 -1.50 16.22
C GLY A 93 -5.04 -1.85 15.49
N SER A 94 -5.13 -3.11 15.05
CA SER A 94 -6.28 -3.66 14.31
C SER A 94 -7.58 -3.72 15.09
N ASN A 95 -7.53 -3.70 16.43
CA ASN A 95 -8.73 -3.59 17.27
C ASN A 95 -9.31 -2.17 17.32
N GLY A 96 -8.70 -1.18 16.65
CA GLY A 96 -9.18 0.21 16.70
C GLY A 96 -8.62 1.03 17.86
N TYR A 97 -7.84 0.43 18.76
CA TYR A 97 -7.36 1.07 19.98
C TYR A 97 -5.96 1.64 19.82
N THR A 98 -5.63 2.62 20.65
CA THR A 98 -4.34 3.32 20.66
C THR A 98 -3.41 2.86 21.78
N MET A 99 -2.11 2.92 21.55
CA MET A 99 -1.08 2.70 22.58
C MET A 99 -0.87 3.92 23.49
N TYR A 100 -1.75 4.92 23.42
CA TYR A 100 -1.70 6.14 24.23
C TYR A 100 -3.12 6.62 24.57
N PRO A 101 -3.30 7.48 25.59
CA PRO A 101 -4.57 8.13 25.86
C PRO A 101 -4.99 9.05 24.70
N SER A 102 -5.98 8.61 23.92
CA SER A 102 -6.51 9.33 22.76
C SER A 102 -7.89 9.93 23.06
N ASN A 103 -8.16 11.09 22.47
CA ASN A 103 -9.50 11.70 22.48
C ASN A 103 -10.46 11.03 21.48
N TYR A 104 -9.93 10.22 20.57
CA TYR A 104 -10.69 9.62 19.47
C TYR A 104 -10.79 8.10 19.59
N ALA A 105 -9.85 7.43 20.26
CA ALA A 105 -9.85 5.97 20.38
C ALA A 105 -9.66 5.51 21.84
N PRO A 106 -10.29 4.40 22.25
CA PRO A 106 -9.96 3.75 23.50
C PRO A 106 -8.48 3.36 23.53
N GLN A 107 -7.88 3.39 24.72
CA GLN A 107 -6.52 2.92 24.92
C GLN A 107 -6.47 1.39 25.00
N LEU A 108 -5.51 0.79 24.32
CA LEU A 108 -5.19 -0.63 24.48
C LEU A 108 -4.44 -0.84 25.79
N THR A 109 -5.15 -1.34 26.80
CA THR A 109 -4.58 -1.64 28.12
C THR A 109 -4.36 -3.12 28.35
N SER A 110 -5.05 -4.02 27.63
CA SER A 110 -4.90 -5.46 27.82
C SER A 110 -5.12 -6.27 26.55
N MET A 111 -4.19 -7.18 26.26
CA MET A 111 -4.21 -8.11 25.13
C MET A 111 -3.31 -9.31 25.44
N ASP A 112 -3.70 -10.49 24.94
CA ASP A 112 -2.93 -11.74 25.02
C ASP A 112 -2.39 -12.06 26.44
N GLY A 113 -3.19 -11.75 27.47
CA GLY A 113 -2.87 -12.01 28.88
C GLY A 113 -1.94 -11.00 29.55
N LYS A 114 -1.46 -9.98 28.84
CA LYS A 114 -0.68 -8.87 29.41
C LYS A 114 -1.52 -7.61 29.55
N THR A 115 -1.25 -6.86 30.62
CA THR A 115 -1.98 -5.63 30.96
C THR A 115 -1.03 -4.49 31.32
N PHE A 116 -1.39 -3.28 30.89
CA PHE A 116 -0.76 -2.01 31.26
C PHE A 116 -1.71 -1.21 32.14
N THR A 117 -1.11 -0.37 32.99
CA THR A 117 -1.86 0.63 33.75
C THR A 117 -2.55 1.59 32.77
N PRO A 118 -3.89 1.75 32.85
CA PRO A 118 -4.61 2.73 32.06
C PRO A 118 -4.05 4.16 32.26
N GLY A 119 -4.07 4.97 31.22
CA GLY A 119 -3.55 6.35 31.26
C GLY A 119 -2.05 6.48 31.00
N VAL A 120 -1.29 5.38 30.95
CA VAL A 120 0.15 5.42 30.62
C VAL A 120 0.33 5.81 29.16
N ASP A 121 1.11 6.86 28.90
CA ASP A 121 1.52 7.23 27.54
C ASP A 121 2.72 6.39 27.07
N TYR A 122 2.44 5.18 26.58
CA TYR A 122 3.46 4.26 26.08
C TYR A 122 4.20 4.83 24.85
N VAL A 123 3.48 5.50 23.95
CA VAL A 123 4.06 6.12 22.76
C VAL A 123 5.03 7.23 23.15
N GLY A 124 4.65 8.10 24.08
CA GLY A 124 5.52 9.15 24.61
C GLY A 124 6.79 8.58 25.27
N PHE A 125 6.66 7.52 26.06
CA PHE A 125 7.81 6.83 26.67
C PHE A 125 8.77 6.26 25.61
N MET A 126 8.23 5.55 24.60
CA MET A 126 9.04 4.97 23.53
C MET A 126 9.79 6.04 22.73
N ILE A 127 9.14 7.17 22.45
CA ILE A 127 9.77 8.32 21.77
C ILE A 127 10.93 8.88 22.60
N ALA A 128 10.73 9.08 23.90
CA ALA A 128 11.77 9.60 24.79
C ALA A 128 12.99 8.68 24.86
N GLU A 129 12.79 7.37 24.97
CA GLU A 129 13.89 6.39 25.01
C GLU A 129 14.60 6.23 23.65
N ALA A 130 13.86 6.33 22.55
CA ALA A 130 14.42 6.27 21.20
C ALA A 130 15.30 7.50 20.89
N LYS A 131 14.89 8.70 21.32
CA LYS A 131 15.67 9.93 21.13
C LYS A 131 17.00 9.96 21.86
N LYS A 132 17.09 9.35 23.05
CA LYS A 132 18.38 9.18 23.77
C LYS A 132 19.43 8.46 22.91
N ARG A 133 18.98 7.62 21.97
CA ARG A 133 19.82 6.84 21.03
C ARG A 133 19.89 7.46 19.63
N LYS A 134 19.30 8.64 19.44
CA LYS A 134 19.21 9.38 18.17
C LYS A 134 18.53 8.54 17.08
N PHE A 135 17.53 7.75 17.44
CA PHE A 135 16.69 7.08 16.45
C PHE A 135 15.73 8.08 15.82
N LYS A 136 15.53 7.96 14.50
CA LYS A 136 14.33 8.48 13.85
C LYS A 136 13.11 7.68 14.29
N ILE A 137 11.96 8.31 14.40
CA ILE A 137 10.74 7.65 14.88
C ILE A 137 9.62 7.90 13.88
N TYR A 138 9.04 6.82 13.39
CA TYR A 138 7.87 6.83 12.52
C TYR A 138 6.68 6.22 13.29
N ALA A 139 5.59 6.96 13.43
CA ALA A 139 4.37 6.41 14.01
C ALA A 139 3.55 5.71 12.92
N SER A 140 3.07 4.50 13.18
CA SER A 140 2.18 3.75 12.29
C SER A 140 0.78 3.61 12.87
N ILE A 141 -0.24 3.67 12.01
CA ILE A 141 -1.61 3.32 12.37
C ILE A 141 -2.17 2.28 11.40
N VAL A 142 -2.91 1.31 11.94
CA VAL A 142 -3.81 0.46 11.15
C VAL A 142 -5.06 1.28 10.82
N THR A 143 -5.22 1.68 9.57
CA THR A 143 -6.08 2.82 9.18
C THR A 143 -7.57 2.47 9.14
N PHE A 144 -7.98 1.49 8.32
CA PHE A 144 -9.39 1.12 8.12
C PHE A 144 -9.79 -0.20 8.76
N VAL A 145 -9.17 -0.52 9.90
CA VAL A 145 -9.53 -1.68 10.72
C VAL A 145 -9.87 -1.19 12.12
N GLU A 146 -11.08 -1.51 12.56
CA GLU A 146 -11.69 -1.04 13.81
C GLU A 146 -12.28 -2.22 14.59
N GLY A 147 -11.67 -3.41 14.42
CA GLY A 147 -12.14 -4.65 15.01
C GLY A 147 -11.14 -5.80 14.86
N SER A 148 -10.83 -6.48 15.96
CA SER A 148 -10.04 -7.71 15.95
C SER A 148 -10.34 -8.53 17.19
N ALA A 149 -10.47 -9.86 17.03
CA ALA A 149 -10.74 -10.79 18.13
C ALA A 149 -11.90 -10.36 19.06
N GLY A 150 -13.01 -9.91 18.46
CA GLY A 150 -14.21 -9.50 19.20
C GLY A 150 -14.12 -8.16 19.95
N LYS A 151 -13.05 -7.38 19.76
CA LYS A 151 -12.86 -6.04 20.34
C LYS A 151 -12.74 -4.98 19.25
N GLY A 152 -13.20 -3.77 19.52
CA GLY A 152 -13.17 -2.62 18.63
C GLY A 152 -14.55 -2.06 18.30
N LYS A 153 -14.59 -0.92 17.61
CA LYS A 153 -15.83 -0.18 17.35
C LYS A 153 -16.88 -0.98 16.60
N VAL A 154 -16.48 -1.86 15.68
CA VAL A 154 -17.46 -2.70 14.95
C VAL A 154 -18.16 -3.73 15.84
N TYR A 155 -17.68 -3.95 17.07
CA TYR A 155 -18.33 -4.80 18.08
C TYR A 155 -18.99 -3.97 19.20
N GLU A 156 -18.39 -2.83 19.55
CA GLU A 156 -18.76 -2.04 20.73
C GLU A 156 -19.71 -0.86 20.43
N ASP A 157 -19.86 -0.47 19.17
CA ASP A 157 -20.62 0.71 18.76
C ASP A 157 -21.62 0.35 17.66
N ALA A 158 -22.90 0.60 17.92
CA ALA A 158 -23.99 0.19 17.03
C ALA A 158 -23.92 0.86 15.66
N VAL A 159 -23.51 2.12 15.57
CA VAL A 159 -23.39 2.81 14.28
C VAL A 159 -22.26 2.19 13.46
N TRP A 160 -21.14 1.90 14.12
CA TRP A 160 -19.99 1.29 13.46
C TRP A 160 -20.27 -0.12 13.00
N ARG A 161 -20.97 -0.90 13.83
CA ARG A 161 -21.45 -2.23 13.47
C ARG A 161 -22.47 -2.20 12.33
N ASP A 162 -23.48 -1.35 12.39
CA ASP A 162 -24.63 -1.50 11.49
C ASP A 162 -24.46 -0.70 10.19
N GLN A 163 -23.63 0.36 10.19
CA GLN A 163 -23.53 1.28 9.06
C GLN A 163 -22.12 1.41 8.46
N TYR A 164 -21.05 1.24 9.26
CA TYR A 164 -19.69 1.57 8.81
C TYR A 164 -18.77 0.38 8.57
N GLN A 165 -19.07 -0.79 9.15
CA GLN A 165 -18.27 -1.98 8.87
C GLN A 165 -18.37 -2.39 7.40
N SER A 166 -17.32 -3.05 6.90
CA SER A 166 -17.35 -3.54 5.54
C SER A 166 -18.39 -4.64 5.34
N ILE A 167 -19.07 -4.60 4.21
CA ILE A 167 -19.91 -5.71 3.74
C ILE A 167 -19.16 -6.45 2.64
N VAL A 168 -19.11 -7.78 2.73
CA VAL A 168 -18.41 -8.63 1.77
C VAL A 168 -19.33 -9.64 1.12
N CYS A 169 -19.01 -10.09 -0.09
CA CYS A 169 -19.67 -11.24 -0.71
C CYS A 169 -19.00 -12.54 -0.27
N ASP A 170 -19.78 -13.53 0.15
CA ASP A 170 -19.30 -14.91 0.33
C ASP A 170 -19.21 -15.66 -1.01
N GLU A 171 -18.84 -16.95 -0.98
CA GLU A 171 -18.69 -17.78 -2.18
C GLU A 171 -19.99 -17.97 -2.98
N THR A 172 -21.15 -17.77 -2.35
CA THR A 172 -22.48 -17.83 -2.99
C THR A 172 -22.89 -16.48 -3.57
N GLY A 173 -22.10 -15.43 -3.32
CA GLY A 173 -22.42 -14.04 -3.66
C GLY A 173 -23.32 -13.34 -2.65
N LYS A 174 -23.69 -14.01 -1.55
CA LYS A 174 -24.48 -13.39 -0.48
C LYS A 174 -23.64 -12.33 0.22
N ARG A 175 -24.26 -11.17 0.43
CA ARG A 175 -23.65 -10.05 1.16
C ARG A 175 -23.75 -10.31 2.67
N VAL A 176 -22.62 -10.27 3.36
CA VAL A 176 -22.52 -10.50 4.80
C VAL A 176 -21.59 -9.47 5.45
N PRO A 177 -21.79 -9.11 6.72
CA PRO A 177 -20.86 -8.26 7.45
C PRO A 177 -19.48 -8.92 7.59
N ILE A 178 -18.40 -8.16 7.44
CA ILE A 178 -17.04 -8.72 7.52
C ILE A 178 -16.77 -9.45 8.84
N VAL A 179 -17.31 -8.97 9.95
CA VAL A 179 -17.09 -9.59 11.27
C VAL A 179 -17.71 -10.99 11.37
N SER A 180 -18.73 -11.32 10.56
CA SER A 180 -19.32 -12.66 10.55
C SER A 180 -18.47 -13.69 9.82
N THR A 181 -17.40 -13.28 9.12
CA THR A 181 -16.49 -14.19 8.43
C THR A 181 -15.29 -14.59 9.30
N GLY A 182 -15.23 -14.14 10.55
CA GLY A 182 -14.07 -14.33 11.44
C GLY A 182 -12.81 -13.53 11.07
N LYS A 183 -12.90 -12.68 10.02
CA LYS A 183 -11.81 -11.77 9.65
C LYS A 183 -11.81 -10.54 10.57
N ASN A 184 -10.72 -9.77 10.53
CA ASN A 184 -10.67 -8.47 11.20
C ASN A 184 -11.80 -7.56 10.71
N GLY A 185 -12.33 -6.75 11.63
CA GLY A 185 -13.38 -5.78 11.41
C GLY A 185 -12.91 -4.58 10.61
N PHE A 186 -12.83 -4.75 9.29
CA PHE A 186 -12.63 -3.63 8.38
C PHE A 186 -13.86 -2.72 8.34
N VAL A 187 -13.62 -1.44 8.10
CA VAL A 187 -14.65 -0.43 7.88
C VAL A 187 -14.58 0.09 6.46
N ASN A 188 -15.71 0.54 5.91
CA ASN A 188 -15.80 0.99 4.53
C ASN A 188 -15.08 2.34 4.35
N PRO A 189 -13.96 2.39 3.60
CA PRO A 189 -13.17 3.61 3.43
C PRO A 189 -13.90 4.67 2.59
N ALA A 190 -14.97 4.34 1.87
CA ALA A 190 -15.77 5.31 1.12
C ALA A 190 -16.60 6.22 2.03
N ILE A 191 -16.85 5.83 3.28
CA ILE A 191 -17.74 6.56 4.20
C ILE A 191 -17.00 7.77 4.83
N PRO A 192 -17.51 9.00 4.69
CA PRO A 192 -16.85 10.21 5.22
C PRO A 192 -16.57 10.15 6.72
N ALA A 193 -17.50 9.65 7.54
CA ALA A 193 -17.30 9.53 8.99
C ALA A 193 -16.16 8.56 9.37
N VAL A 194 -15.95 7.51 8.57
CA VAL A 194 -14.82 6.58 8.72
C VAL A 194 -13.50 7.29 8.39
N GLN A 195 -13.46 8.02 7.28
CA GLN A 195 -12.29 8.82 6.90
C GLN A 195 -11.98 9.87 7.97
N GLU A 196 -12.99 10.61 8.44
CA GLU A 196 -12.83 11.68 9.43
C GLU A 196 -12.22 11.18 10.74
N ARG A 197 -12.68 10.03 11.25
CA ARG A 197 -12.07 9.40 12.43
C ARG A 197 -10.59 9.13 12.23
N ALA A 198 -10.22 8.50 11.11
CA ALA A 198 -8.83 8.18 10.83
C ALA A 198 -7.98 9.47 10.75
N LEU A 199 -8.47 10.49 10.05
CA LEU A 199 -7.81 11.79 9.94
C LEU A 199 -7.67 12.51 11.29
N ASN A 200 -8.65 12.37 12.18
CA ASN A 200 -8.59 12.94 13.53
C ASN A 200 -7.52 12.27 14.40
N ILE A 201 -7.41 10.94 14.36
CA ILE A 201 -6.33 10.20 15.03
C ILE A 201 -4.96 10.59 14.45
N VAL A 202 -4.86 10.69 13.12
CA VAL A 202 -3.65 11.18 12.42
C VAL A 202 -3.22 12.56 12.94
N LYS A 203 -4.14 13.55 12.95
CA LYS A 203 -3.85 14.90 13.45
C LYS A 203 -3.44 14.90 14.91
N GLU A 204 -4.11 14.09 15.74
CA GLU A 204 -3.80 13.96 17.16
C GLU A 204 -2.38 13.45 17.40
N ILE A 205 -1.97 12.37 16.71
CA ILE A 205 -0.62 11.80 16.82
C ILE A 205 0.43 12.84 16.41
N VAL A 206 0.22 13.48 15.26
CA VAL A 206 1.15 14.49 14.72
C VAL A 206 1.25 15.69 15.67
N ALA A 207 0.16 16.11 16.32
CA ALA A 207 0.15 17.21 17.28
C ALA A 207 0.86 16.84 18.59
N LYS A 208 0.54 15.67 19.15
CA LYS A 208 1.03 15.24 20.47
C LYS A 208 2.51 14.89 20.48
N TYR A 209 3.02 14.31 19.40
CA TYR A 209 4.33 13.65 19.43
C TYR A 209 5.36 14.31 18.51
N ASP A 210 6.58 14.39 19.01
CA ASP A 210 7.74 14.82 18.23
C ASP A 210 8.39 13.59 17.57
N ILE A 211 7.84 13.24 16.40
CA ILE A 211 8.20 12.12 15.53
C ILE A 211 8.72 12.64 14.19
N ASP A 212 9.45 11.82 13.45
CA ASP A 212 9.99 12.17 12.12
C ASP A 212 8.99 11.94 10.99
N GLY A 213 8.06 10.99 11.17
CA GLY A 213 7.03 10.73 10.18
C GLY A 213 5.84 9.94 10.69
N LEU A 214 4.76 10.00 9.92
CA LEU A 214 3.56 9.21 10.10
C LEU A 214 3.40 8.27 8.90
N LEU A 215 3.17 7.00 9.18
CA LEU A 215 2.93 5.94 8.22
C LEU A 215 1.50 5.43 8.35
N LEU A 216 0.83 5.27 7.22
CA LEU A 216 -0.41 4.51 7.17
C LEU A 216 -0.11 3.04 6.88
N ASP A 217 -0.72 2.16 7.65
CA ASP A 217 -0.85 0.73 7.33
C ASP A 217 -2.35 0.41 7.20
N TYR A 218 -2.69 -0.64 6.44
CA TYR A 218 -4.08 -1.03 6.16
C TYR A 218 -4.99 0.13 5.70
N ALA A 219 -4.44 1.11 4.98
CA ALA A 219 -5.20 2.15 4.29
C ALA A 219 -5.80 1.62 2.98
N ARG A 220 -6.64 0.59 3.11
CA ARG A 220 -7.15 -0.24 2.02
C ARG A 220 -8.48 -0.88 2.37
N TYR A 221 -9.16 -1.43 1.38
CA TYR A 221 -10.27 -2.37 1.59
C TYR A 221 -9.74 -3.72 2.11
N THR A 222 -10.63 -4.53 2.69
CA THR A 222 -10.26 -5.86 3.19
C THR A 222 -9.76 -6.79 2.07
N ASP A 223 -10.50 -6.91 0.95
CA ASP A 223 -10.18 -7.79 -0.18
C ASP A 223 -11.03 -7.47 -1.43
N ILE A 224 -10.90 -8.27 -2.50
CA ILE A 224 -11.65 -8.14 -3.76
C ILE A 224 -13.16 -8.29 -3.60
N ASN A 225 -13.57 -9.08 -2.61
CA ASN A 225 -14.98 -9.31 -2.28
C ASN A 225 -15.59 -8.22 -1.40
N ALA A 226 -14.93 -7.06 -1.29
CA ALA A 226 -15.37 -5.90 -0.53
C ALA A 226 -15.19 -4.60 -1.34
N ASP A 227 -15.84 -3.49 -1.02
CA ASP A 227 -16.96 -3.37 -0.09
C ASP A 227 -18.29 -3.39 -0.87
N PHE A 228 -19.18 -4.31 -0.56
CA PHE A 228 -20.49 -4.47 -1.22
C PHE A 228 -21.65 -3.92 -0.38
N SER A 229 -21.41 -2.91 0.45
CA SER A 229 -22.50 -2.25 1.20
C SER A 229 -23.41 -1.44 0.28
N ASP A 230 -24.62 -1.13 0.75
CA ASP A 230 -25.53 -0.23 0.01
C ASP A 230 -24.93 1.19 -0.12
N TYR A 231 -24.07 1.60 0.82
CA TYR A 231 -23.32 2.85 0.70
C TYR A 231 -22.41 2.83 -0.54
N SER A 232 -21.57 1.80 -0.67
CA SER A 232 -20.65 1.68 -1.81
C SER A 232 -21.39 1.51 -3.14
N LYS A 233 -22.54 0.82 -3.15
CA LYS A 233 -23.42 0.75 -4.32
C LYS A 233 -23.83 2.16 -4.77
N ASN A 234 -24.41 2.93 -3.86
CA ASN A 234 -24.96 4.26 -4.17
C ASN A 234 -23.86 5.24 -4.59
N ASP A 235 -22.71 5.20 -3.93
CA ASP A 235 -21.58 6.07 -4.26
C ASP A 235 -20.96 5.69 -5.61
N PHE A 236 -20.87 4.39 -5.92
CA PHE A 236 -20.43 3.94 -7.24
C PHE A 236 -21.40 4.30 -8.38
N ILE A 237 -22.72 4.26 -8.14
CA ILE A 237 -23.70 4.75 -9.11
C ILE A 237 -23.47 6.23 -9.41
N LYS A 238 -23.25 7.07 -8.38
CA LYS A 238 -22.92 8.49 -8.57
C LYS A 238 -21.61 8.68 -9.33
N PHE A 239 -20.60 7.87 -9.03
CA PHE A 239 -19.33 7.88 -9.76
C PHE A 239 -19.54 7.57 -11.24
N LEU A 240 -20.35 6.56 -11.57
CA LEU A 240 -20.67 6.20 -12.96
C LEU A 240 -21.43 7.32 -13.68
N GLU A 241 -22.44 7.91 -13.04
CA GLU A 241 -23.21 9.04 -13.59
C GLU A 241 -22.31 10.25 -13.83
N THR A 242 -21.47 10.61 -12.86
CA THR A 242 -20.67 11.84 -12.92
C THR A 242 -19.50 11.71 -13.88
N LYS A 243 -18.79 10.56 -13.85
CA LYS A 243 -17.57 10.36 -14.64
C LYS A 243 -17.83 9.84 -16.05
N TYR A 244 -18.92 9.09 -16.26
CA TYR A 244 -19.18 8.40 -17.52
C TYR A 244 -20.55 8.72 -18.14
N ASP A 245 -21.33 9.64 -17.56
CA ASP A 245 -22.69 9.96 -18.01
C ASP A 245 -23.61 8.72 -18.10
N ASP A 246 -23.36 7.73 -17.23
CA ASP A 246 -24.07 6.46 -17.24
C ASP A 246 -25.37 6.56 -16.43
N SER A 247 -26.37 7.20 -17.02
CA SER A 247 -27.71 7.34 -16.41
C SER A 247 -28.41 6.01 -16.13
N GLN A 248 -27.99 4.91 -16.77
CA GLN A 248 -28.55 3.58 -16.55
C GLN A 248 -28.00 2.90 -15.29
N ALA A 249 -26.92 3.42 -14.69
CA ALA A 249 -26.34 2.90 -13.46
C ALA A 249 -27.34 2.82 -12.29
N LYS A 250 -28.37 3.69 -12.24
CA LYS A 250 -29.45 3.63 -11.22
C LYS A 250 -30.20 2.30 -11.19
N ARG A 251 -30.23 1.58 -12.32
CA ARG A 251 -30.90 0.28 -12.48
C ARG A 251 -29.95 -0.90 -12.31
N MET A 252 -28.76 -0.68 -11.73
CA MET A 252 -27.76 -1.72 -11.54
C MET A 252 -28.31 -2.90 -10.73
N ASP A 253 -28.17 -4.10 -11.29
CA ASP A 253 -28.43 -5.34 -10.59
C ASP A 253 -27.24 -5.65 -9.67
N PHE A 254 -27.30 -5.19 -8.43
CA PHE A 254 -26.18 -5.24 -7.50
C PHE A 254 -26.30 -6.44 -6.55
N PRO A 255 -25.25 -7.26 -6.38
CA PRO A 255 -23.86 -7.08 -6.86
C PRO A 255 -23.55 -7.70 -8.24
N LEU A 256 -24.52 -8.33 -8.91
CA LEU A 256 -24.31 -9.18 -10.09
C LEU A 256 -23.72 -8.46 -11.31
N ASP A 257 -24.06 -7.20 -11.51
CA ASP A 257 -23.51 -6.34 -12.57
C ASP A 257 -22.01 -6.00 -12.35
N ILE A 258 -21.48 -6.26 -11.15
CA ILE A 258 -20.05 -6.15 -10.80
C ILE A 258 -19.39 -7.53 -10.82
N VAL A 259 -19.92 -8.50 -10.07
CA VAL A 259 -19.45 -9.90 -10.05
C VAL A 259 -20.65 -10.83 -10.09
N LYS A 260 -20.77 -11.62 -11.16
CA LYS A 260 -21.90 -12.52 -11.40
C LYS A 260 -21.83 -13.79 -10.56
N SER A 261 -20.62 -14.29 -10.34
CA SER A 261 -20.39 -15.47 -9.50
C SER A 261 -18.99 -15.48 -8.91
N TRP A 262 -18.86 -16.18 -7.78
CA TRP A 262 -17.63 -16.27 -7.00
C TRP A 262 -17.10 -17.71 -6.99
N LYS A 263 -15.84 -17.87 -6.63
CA LYS A 263 -15.18 -19.15 -6.37
C LYS A 263 -14.17 -18.99 -5.24
N ILE A 264 -13.75 -20.11 -4.65
CA ILE A 264 -12.64 -20.14 -3.71
C ILE A 264 -11.35 -20.50 -4.46
N VAL A 265 -10.31 -19.68 -4.28
CA VAL A 265 -8.94 -19.97 -4.71
C VAL A 265 -8.04 -19.86 -3.49
N SER A 266 -7.41 -20.97 -3.09
CA SER A 266 -6.52 -21.03 -1.92
C SER A 266 -7.14 -20.45 -0.64
N GLY A 267 -8.42 -20.74 -0.40
CA GLY A 267 -9.17 -20.25 0.77
C GLY A 267 -9.66 -18.80 0.66
N VAL A 268 -9.48 -18.14 -0.48
CA VAL A 268 -9.89 -16.74 -0.72
C VAL A 268 -11.06 -16.68 -1.70
N VAL A 269 -12.11 -15.96 -1.33
CA VAL A 269 -13.26 -15.68 -2.20
C VAL A 269 -12.84 -14.72 -3.31
N THR A 270 -12.90 -15.20 -4.55
CA THR A 270 -12.40 -14.52 -5.75
C THR A 270 -13.48 -14.52 -6.83
N PRO A 271 -13.58 -13.48 -7.68
CA PRO A 271 -14.51 -13.50 -8.81
C PRO A 271 -14.27 -14.72 -9.72
N ASN A 272 -15.34 -15.44 -10.04
CA ASN A 272 -15.34 -16.48 -11.07
C ASN A 272 -15.78 -15.92 -12.42
N VAL A 273 -16.89 -15.18 -12.43
CA VAL A 273 -17.40 -14.48 -13.61
C VAL A 273 -17.67 -13.02 -13.24
N THR A 274 -17.03 -12.09 -13.94
CA THR A 274 -17.17 -10.65 -13.72
C THR A 274 -18.33 -10.06 -14.52
N GLY A 275 -18.98 -9.02 -13.97
CA GLY A 275 -20.04 -8.26 -14.63
C GLY A 275 -19.52 -7.07 -15.45
N LYS A 276 -20.44 -6.37 -16.12
CA LYS A 276 -20.13 -5.25 -17.03
C LYS A 276 -19.42 -4.07 -16.35
N TYR A 277 -19.63 -3.89 -15.04
CA TYR A 277 -19.02 -2.79 -14.28
C TYR A 277 -17.73 -3.15 -13.54
N TYR A 278 -17.25 -4.40 -13.61
CA TYR A 278 -16.14 -4.88 -12.78
C TYR A 278 -14.88 -4.00 -12.82
N LYS A 279 -14.37 -3.65 -14.01
CA LYS A 279 -13.16 -2.84 -14.12
C LYS A 279 -13.37 -1.39 -13.65
N ARG A 280 -14.55 -0.81 -13.90
CA ARG A 280 -14.91 0.53 -13.39
C ARG A 280 -15.08 0.51 -11.87
N TRP A 281 -15.53 -0.60 -11.30
CA TRP A 281 -15.60 -0.82 -9.86
C TRP A 281 -14.19 -0.83 -9.22
N LEU A 282 -13.22 -1.51 -9.86
CA LEU A 282 -11.82 -1.46 -9.41
C LEU A 282 -11.28 -0.02 -9.44
N LEU A 283 -11.53 0.73 -10.51
CA LEU A 283 -11.13 2.13 -10.63
C LEU A 283 -11.79 3.02 -9.55
N TYR A 284 -13.08 2.86 -9.30
CA TYR A 284 -13.79 3.57 -8.24
C TYR A 284 -13.17 3.32 -6.87
N ARG A 285 -12.93 2.05 -6.51
CA ARG A 285 -12.29 1.69 -5.23
C ARG A 285 -10.89 2.29 -5.09
N ALA A 286 -10.10 2.27 -6.17
CA ALA A 286 -8.80 2.91 -6.20
C ALA A 286 -8.89 4.45 -6.05
N THR A 287 -9.91 5.07 -6.63
CA THR A 287 -10.18 6.51 -6.49
C THR A 287 -10.50 6.88 -5.04
N VAL A 288 -11.35 6.09 -4.35
CA VAL A 288 -11.68 6.31 -2.93
C VAL A 288 -10.43 6.32 -2.06
N ILE A 289 -9.52 5.36 -2.26
CA ILE A 289 -8.27 5.29 -1.50
C ILE A 289 -7.34 6.44 -1.87
N HIS A 290 -7.15 6.73 -3.16
CA HIS A 290 -6.37 7.88 -3.61
C HIS A 290 -6.81 9.19 -2.94
N ASP A 291 -8.11 9.48 -2.96
CA ASP A 291 -8.65 10.72 -2.42
C ASP A 291 -8.49 10.79 -0.90
N PHE A 292 -8.55 9.64 -0.22
CA PHE A 292 -8.19 9.57 1.19
C PHE A 292 -6.71 9.90 1.43
N PHE A 293 -5.78 9.42 0.60
CA PHE A 293 -4.36 9.78 0.73
C PHE A 293 -4.11 11.27 0.53
N VAL A 294 -4.83 11.92 -0.38
CA VAL A 294 -4.79 13.39 -0.52
C VAL A 294 -5.22 14.08 0.77
N LYS A 295 -6.36 13.66 1.36
CA LYS A 295 -6.86 14.20 2.63
C LYS A 295 -5.91 13.91 3.80
N ALA A 296 -5.34 12.72 3.86
CA ALA A 296 -4.42 12.30 4.91
C ALA A 296 -3.12 13.10 4.88
N LYS A 297 -2.52 13.30 3.69
CA LYS A 297 -1.38 14.20 3.53
C LYS A 297 -1.73 15.61 4.01
N ALA A 298 -2.85 16.17 3.55
CA ALA A 298 -3.29 17.51 3.96
C ALA A 298 -3.45 17.62 5.49
N ALA A 299 -4.06 16.61 6.13
CA ALA A 299 -4.24 16.57 7.58
C ALA A 299 -2.92 16.50 8.36
N VAL A 300 -1.93 15.76 7.88
CA VAL A 300 -0.58 15.75 8.48
C VAL A 300 0.07 17.13 8.36
N LYS A 301 0.07 17.67 7.14
CA LYS A 301 0.77 18.93 6.82
C LYS A 301 0.12 20.14 7.46
N SER A 302 -1.20 20.11 7.70
CA SER A 302 -1.91 21.19 8.41
C SER A 302 -1.51 21.31 9.88
N VAL A 303 -1.04 20.21 10.49
CA VAL A 303 -0.55 20.23 11.88
C VAL A 303 0.94 20.54 11.92
N LYS A 304 1.75 19.84 11.11
CA LYS A 304 3.20 20.05 11.02
C LYS A 304 3.64 19.98 9.54
N PRO A 305 3.89 21.12 8.88
CA PRO A 305 4.20 21.16 7.43
C PRO A 305 5.40 20.29 7.01
N ASN A 306 6.39 20.14 7.89
CA ASN A 306 7.61 19.36 7.62
C ASN A 306 7.49 17.88 8.02
N MET A 307 6.41 17.46 8.68
CA MET A 307 6.20 16.07 9.11
C MET A 307 6.18 15.14 7.90
N LYS A 308 6.98 14.07 7.91
CA LYS A 308 6.97 13.11 6.81
C LYS A 308 5.67 12.30 6.82
N PHE A 309 5.11 12.09 5.64
CA PHE A 309 3.93 11.25 5.46
C PHE A 309 4.26 10.09 4.53
N GLY A 310 3.94 8.87 4.93
CA GLY A 310 4.26 7.68 4.16
C GLY A 310 3.27 6.55 4.39
N VAL A 311 3.60 5.40 3.84
CA VAL A 311 2.75 4.21 3.87
C VAL A 311 3.58 2.95 3.89
N TYR A 312 3.08 1.91 4.55
CA TYR A 312 3.50 0.54 4.32
C TYR A 312 2.53 -0.17 3.36
N VAL A 313 3.07 -0.85 2.36
CA VAL A 313 2.31 -1.70 1.42
C VAL A 313 3.04 -3.01 1.17
N GLY A 314 2.33 -4.03 0.71
CA GLY A 314 2.95 -5.24 0.17
C GLY A 314 3.58 -4.95 -1.19
N ALA A 315 4.75 -5.53 -1.46
CA ALA A 315 5.49 -5.26 -2.69
C ALA A 315 4.81 -5.82 -3.96
N TRP A 316 3.81 -6.70 -3.81
CA TRP A 316 3.11 -7.37 -4.90
C TRP A 316 2.06 -6.48 -5.58
N TYR A 317 2.52 -5.54 -6.42
CA TYR A 317 1.63 -4.61 -7.12
C TYR A 317 0.53 -5.31 -7.95
N THR A 318 0.86 -6.45 -8.57
CA THR A 318 -0.03 -7.22 -9.46
C THR A 318 -1.34 -7.67 -8.85
N THR A 319 -1.41 -7.81 -7.52
CA THR A 319 -2.64 -8.22 -6.83
C THR A 319 -3.18 -7.14 -5.91
N TYR A 320 -2.49 -6.01 -5.75
CA TYR A 320 -2.88 -4.92 -4.86
C TYR A 320 -4.16 -4.18 -5.30
N TYR A 321 -4.55 -4.31 -6.57
CA TYR A 321 -5.86 -3.84 -7.06
C TYR A 321 -7.04 -4.46 -6.30
N SER A 322 -6.88 -5.67 -5.74
CA SER A 322 -7.94 -6.37 -5.01
C SER A 322 -8.40 -5.60 -3.78
N VAL A 323 -7.50 -4.83 -3.17
CA VAL A 323 -7.73 -4.05 -1.96
C VAL A 323 -7.95 -2.56 -2.25
N GLY A 324 -8.13 -2.19 -3.52
CA GLY A 324 -8.39 -0.82 -3.96
C GLY A 324 -7.19 0.11 -3.82
N VAL A 325 -5.97 -0.42 -3.84
CA VAL A 325 -4.76 0.37 -3.62
C VAL A 325 -3.98 0.51 -4.93
N ASN A 326 -3.56 1.74 -5.23
CA ASN A 326 -2.61 2.03 -6.30
C ASN A 326 -1.47 2.92 -5.76
N TRP A 327 -0.42 2.29 -5.24
CA TRP A 327 0.75 2.99 -4.68
C TRP A 327 1.77 3.44 -5.73
N ALA A 328 1.45 3.30 -7.02
CA ALA A 328 2.28 3.80 -8.11
C ALA A 328 2.23 5.33 -8.22
N SER A 329 3.11 5.89 -9.04
CA SER A 329 3.03 7.27 -9.50
C SER A 329 1.92 7.44 -10.52
N GLN A 330 1.34 8.65 -10.61
CA GLN A 330 0.41 9.01 -11.67
C GLN A 330 1.05 9.01 -13.07
N ASP A 331 2.38 9.11 -13.14
CA ASP A 331 3.16 9.04 -14.37
C ASP A 331 3.30 7.59 -14.90
N TYR A 332 2.90 6.59 -14.13
CA TYR A 332 2.86 5.19 -14.57
C TYR A 332 1.43 4.77 -14.90
N ASP A 333 1.18 4.39 -16.16
CA ASP A 333 -0.13 3.94 -16.63
C ASP A 333 -0.24 2.42 -16.79
N PRO A 334 -0.77 1.68 -15.80
CA PRO A 334 -0.86 0.23 -15.89
C PRO A 334 -1.78 -0.27 -17.02
N PHE A 335 -2.59 0.60 -17.65
CA PHE A 335 -3.45 0.23 -18.77
C PHE A 335 -2.73 0.29 -20.12
N ASN A 336 -1.81 1.24 -20.29
CA ASN A 336 -1.14 1.51 -21.57
C ASN A 336 0.39 1.34 -21.54
N ASP A 337 1.02 1.05 -20.40
CA ASP A 337 2.48 0.91 -20.29
C ASP A 337 3.00 -0.22 -21.20
N ASN A 338 4.10 0.04 -21.91
CA ASN A 338 4.65 -0.90 -22.89
C ASN A 338 5.45 -2.03 -22.24
N GLU A 339 6.02 -1.81 -21.06
CA GLU A 339 6.87 -2.80 -20.37
C GLU A 339 6.09 -3.60 -19.33
N LEU A 340 5.19 -2.91 -18.63
CA LEU A 340 4.49 -3.46 -17.47
C LEU A 340 3.00 -3.11 -17.51
N ARG A 341 2.28 -3.73 -18.45
CA ARG A 341 0.83 -3.59 -18.58
C ARG A 341 0.07 -4.59 -17.72
N PHE A 342 -1.11 -4.20 -17.23
CA PHE A 342 -2.00 -5.09 -16.51
C PHE A 342 -3.44 -5.09 -17.05
N ASP A 343 -3.93 -6.27 -17.44
CA ASP A 343 -5.27 -6.44 -18.02
C ASP A 343 -6.43 -6.15 -17.05
N TRP A 344 -6.19 -6.20 -15.73
CA TRP A 344 -7.21 -5.84 -14.75
C TRP A 344 -7.48 -4.33 -14.71
N SER A 345 -6.54 -3.50 -15.20
CA SER A 345 -6.68 -2.05 -15.17
C SER A 345 -7.71 -1.55 -16.20
N TYR A 346 -8.10 -0.29 -16.04
CA TYR A 346 -9.05 0.42 -16.89
C TYR A 346 -8.41 1.73 -17.35
N PRO A 347 -8.85 2.35 -18.47
CA PRO A 347 -8.41 3.71 -18.79
C PRO A 347 -8.54 4.64 -17.57
N ASP A 348 -7.58 5.56 -17.43
CA ASP A 348 -7.44 6.48 -16.29
C ASP A 348 -7.05 5.86 -14.94
N TYR A 349 -6.68 4.56 -14.88
CA TYR A 349 -6.27 3.97 -13.60
C TYR A 349 -5.03 4.64 -13.01
N ASN A 350 -4.12 5.15 -13.85
CA ASN A 350 -2.95 5.94 -13.43
C ASN A 350 -3.32 7.15 -12.56
N LYS A 351 -4.48 7.79 -12.81
CA LYS A 351 -4.97 8.94 -12.02
C LYS A 351 -5.27 8.60 -10.56
N THR A 352 -5.37 7.30 -10.22
CA THR A 352 -5.54 6.82 -8.84
C THR A 352 -4.21 6.52 -8.14
N GLY A 353 -3.09 6.63 -8.85
CA GLY A 353 -1.76 6.54 -8.25
C GLY A 353 -1.60 7.62 -7.19
N TYR A 354 -1.25 7.22 -5.97
CA TYR A 354 -1.06 8.17 -4.86
C TYR A 354 0.41 8.39 -4.50
N GLY A 355 1.36 7.92 -5.31
CA GLY A 355 2.80 8.06 -5.05
C GLY A 355 3.23 9.51 -4.77
N GLU A 356 2.65 10.47 -5.47
CA GLU A 356 2.87 11.92 -5.32
C GLU A 356 2.45 12.46 -3.95
N GLN A 357 1.63 11.71 -3.21
CA GLN A 357 1.21 12.08 -1.87
C GLN A 357 2.24 11.72 -0.80
N LEU A 358 3.23 10.86 -1.12
CA LEU A 358 4.13 10.27 -0.15
C LEU A 358 5.50 10.98 -0.10
N ASP A 359 6.00 11.18 1.12
CA ASP A 359 7.41 11.53 1.38
C ASP A 359 8.34 10.29 1.44
N LEU A 360 7.76 9.11 1.67
CA LEU A 360 8.44 7.80 1.64
C LEU A 360 7.42 6.66 1.51
N ILE A 361 7.88 5.52 1.01
CA ILE A 361 7.10 4.26 0.97
C ILE A 361 7.92 3.10 1.52
N MET A 362 7.29 2.21 2.27
CA MET A 362 7.86 0.94 2.71
C MET A 362 7.15 -0.21 2.00
N THR A 363 7.88 -1.06 1.28
CA THR A 363 7.30 -2.21 0.55
C THR A 363 7.66 -3.51 1.24
N GLY A 364 6.69 -4.37 1.53
CA GLY A 364 6.88 -5.71 2.09
C GLY A 364 7.51 -6.68 1.08
N ASN A 365 8.83 -6.71 0.97
CA ASN A 365 9.59 -7.62 0.10
C ASN A 365 9.87 -8.94 0.84
N TYR A 366 8.83 -9.57 1.37
CA TYR A 366 8.92 -10.73 2.27
C TYR A 366 9.05 -12.04 1.49
N PHE A 367 10.15 -12.17 0.74
CA PHE A 367 10.36 -13.28 -0.19
C PHE A 367 11.66 -14.02 0.13
N THR A 368 11.62 -15.34 0.02
CA THR A 368 12.82 -16.19 0.12
C THR A 368 13.74 -16.03 -1.08
N GLN A 369 13.18 -15.82 -2.28
CA GLN A 369 13.97 -15.62 -3.49
C GLN A 369 14.58 -14.21 -3.50
N LEU A 370 15.91 -14.16 -3.43
CA LEU A 370 16.67 -12.91 -3.51
C LEU A 370 16.82 -12.44 -4.95
N MET A 371 17.55 -13.20 -5.78
CA MET A 371 17.86 -12.83 -7.17
C MET A 371 16.96 -13.56 -8.17
N LEU A 372 16.70 -12.93 -9.32
CA LEU A 372 15.95 -13.52 -10.42
C LEU A 372 16.73 -14.66 -11.08
N ALA A 373 18.05 -14.50 -11.20
CA ALA A 373 18.95 -15.47 -11.81
C ALA A 373 19.04 -16.81 -11.06
N ASP A 374 18.71 -16.83 -9.77
CA ASP A 374 18.79 -18.03 -8.93
C ASP A 374 17.66 -19.04 -9.22
N ASN A 375 16.65 -18.66 -9.99
CA ASN A 375 15.53 -19.51 -10.35
C ASN A 375 15.31 -19.49 -11.87
N PRO A 376 15.44 -20.64 -12.56
CA PRO A 376 15.27 -20.72 -14.02
C PRO A 376 13.93 -20.17 -14.52
N ALA A 377 12.86 -20.26 -13.72
CA ALA A 377 11.54 -19.73 -14.10
C ALA A 377 11.49 -18.19 -14.12
N THR A 378 12.45 -17.52 -13.48
CA THR A 378 12.50 -16.05 -13.36
C THR A 378 13.75 -15.42 -13.95
N ALA A 379 14.76 -16.21 -14.31
CA ALA A 379 16.09 -15.72 -14.73
C ALA A 379 16.06 -14.77 -15.94
N GLY A 380 15.07 -14.91 -16.83
CA GLY A 380 14.87 -14.04 -17.99
C GLY A 380 13.95 -12.85 -17.76
N LEU A 381 13.41 -12.66 -16.55
CA LEU A 381 12.45 -11.59 -16.26
C LEU A 381 13.17 -10.29 -15.88
N ALA A 382 12.63 -9.15 -16.30
CA ALA A 382 13.07 -7.83 -15.80
C ALA A 382 12.50 -7.54 -14.40
N TYR A 383 11.27 -7.98 -14.16
CA TYR A 383 10.50 -7.77 -12.93
C TYR A 383 9.89 -9.09 -12.44
N HIS A 384 9.82 -9.27 -11.13
CA HIS A 384 9.10 -10.40 -10.52
C HIS A 384 8.67 -10.06 -9.10
N TRP A 385 7.37 -10.03 -8.88
CA TRP A 385 6.76 -9.53 -7.64
C TRP A 385 6.94 -10.42 -6.41
N TRP A 386 7.46 -11.65 -6.58
CA TRP A 386 7.74 -12.61 -5.50
C TRP A 386 9.24 -12.90 -5.33
N SER A 387 10.10 -11.96 -5.76
CA SER A 387 11.53 -11.95 -5.44
C SER A 387 11.92 -10.58 -4.91
N VAL A 388 12.97 -10.50 -4.10
CA VAL A 388 13.46 -9.22 -3.56
C VAL A 388 13.96 -8.32 -4.70
N GLU A 389 14.82 -8.84 -5.59
CA GLU A 389 15.31 -8.10 -6.76
C GLU A 389 14.18 -7.60 -7.66
N GLY A 390 13.33 -8.52 -8.11
CA GLY A 390 12.30 -8.21 -9.10
C GLY A 390 11.25 -7.25 -8.58
N SER A 391 10.86 -7.37 -7.31
CA SER A 391 9.86 -6.49 -6.70
C SER A 391 10.42 -5.10 -6.37
N LEU A 392 11.71 -4.98 -6.02
CA LEU A 392 12.36 -3.66 -5.87
C LEU A 392 12.53 -2.96 -7.21
N LYS A 393 12.93 -3.68 -8.26
CA LYS A 393 12.99 -3.13 -9.62
C LYS A 393 11.61 -2.66 -10.09
N GLY A 394 10.58 -3.50 -9.91
CA GLY A 394 9.21 -3.17 -10.29
C GLY A 394 8.65 -2.00 -9.48
N GLY A 395 8.89 -1.98 -8.17
CA GLY A 395 8.46 -0.89 -7.29
C GLY A 395 9.05 0.46 -7.68
N LYS A 396 10.36 0.53 -7.97
CA LYS A 396 11.00 1.76 -8.49
C LYS A 396 10.47 2.17 -9.85
N TYR A 397 10.20 1.20 -10.73
CA TYR A 397 9.65 1.46 -12.06
C TYR A 397 8.27 2.12 -11.98
N ILE A 398 7.34 1.54 -11.22
CA ILE A 398 5.96 2.04 -11.15
C ILE A 398 5.82 3.30 -10.29
N THR A 399 6.70 3.50 -9.31
CA THR A 399 6.73 4.74 -8.52
C THR A 399 7.48 5.86 -9.22
N ARG A 400 8.13 5.58 -10.37
CA ARG A 400 8.95 6.53 -11.14
C ARG A 400 9.97 7.29 -10.26
N ASN A 401 10.44 6.64 -9.19
CA ASN A 401 11.27 7.23 -8.14
C ASN A 401 10.75 8.59 -7.61
N LYS A 402 9.43 8.78 -7.50
CA LYS A 402 8.84 10.02 -6.96
C LYS A 402 9.11 10.23 -5.47
N MET A 403 9.37 9.14 -4.75
CA MET A 403 9.71 9.13 -3.33
C MET A 403 10.76 8.05 -3.03
N PRO A 404 11.49 8.15 -1.90
CA PRO A 404 12.35 7.06 -1.44
C PRO A 404 11.53 5.82 -1.12
N LEU A 405 11.92 4.69 -1.72
CA LEU A 405 11.37 3.36 -1.47
C LEU A 405 12.29 2.62 -0.50
N TYR A 406 11.73 2.20 0.63
CA TYR A 406 12.38 1.33 1.60
C TYR A 406 11.95 -0.10 1.31
N GLY A 407 12.91 -0.96 0.98
CA GLY A 407 12.63 -2.38 0.88
C GLY A 407 12.49 -2.97 2.28
N SER A 408 11.46 -3.79 2.50
CA SER A 408 11.20 -4.36 3.82
C SER A 408 11.43 -5.85 3.83
N ILE A 409 12.15 -6.34 4.82
CA ILE A 409 12.44 -7.77 5.02
C ILE A 409 11.68 -8.27 6.25
N ASP A 410 11.00 -9.40 6.12
CA ASP A 410 10.50 -10.17 7.26
C ASP A 410 11.57 -11.18 7.68
N MET A 411 12.17 -10.93 8.83
CA MET A 411 13.29 -11.69 9.38
C MET A 411 12.84 -13.01 10.03
N GLY A 412 11.56 -13.14 10.37
CA GLY A 412 11.07 -14.21 11.24
C GLY A 412 10.13 -15.20 10.59
N ASN A 413 9.19 -14.72 9.78
CA ASN A 413 8.12 -15.53 9.19
C ASN A 413 8.46 -16.06 7.80
N VAL A 414 9.54 -15.60 7.18
CA VAL A 414 10.06 -16.13 5.92
C VAL A 414 10.95 -17.36 6.20
N ASP A 415 10.86 -18.38 5.34
CA ASP A 415 11.68 -19.60 5.39
C ASP A 415 13.12 -19.33 4.96
N TRP A 416 13.87 -18.58 5.77
CA TRP A 416 15.28 -18.34 5.54
C TRP A 416 16.08 -19.64 5.72
N PRO A 417 16.99 -20.00 4.78
CA PRO A 417 17.82 -21.20 4.94
C PRO A 417 18.85 -21.04 6.06
N ASN A 418 19.29 -19.83 6.35
CA ASN A 418 20.24 -19.50 7.41
C ASN A 418 20.28 -17.98 7.68
N GLN A 419 21.00 -17.55 8.72
CA GLN A 419 21.18 -16.13 9.04
C GLN A 419 21.92 -15.35 7.93
N GLN A 420 22.82 -16.01 7.19
CA GLN A 420 23.56 -15.35 6.10
C GLN A 420 22.64 -14.91 4.97
N ALA A 421 21.58 -15.67 4.66
CA ALA A 421 20.57 -15.28 3.67
C ALA A 421 19.81 -14.01 4.08
N ILE A 422 19.51 -13.86 5.38
CA ILE A 422 18.93 -12.63 5.95
C ILE A 422 19.92 -11.47 5.75
N SER A 423 21.19 -11.65 6.15
CA SER A 423 22.24 -10.63 5.99
C SER A 423 22.43 -10.20 4.53
N ASN A 424 22.47 -11.16 3.60
CA ASN A 424 22.63 -10.90 2.16
C ASN A 424 21.43 -10.13 1.61
N THR A 425 20.21 -10.48 2.05
CA THR A 425 19.00 -9.76 1.65
C THR A 425 18.99 -8.33 2.16
N ILE A 426 19.37 -8.10 3.43
CA ILE A 426 19.51 -6.75 4.00
C ILE A 426 20.52 -5.92 3.19
N LYS A 427 21.70 -6.49 2.89
CA LYS A 427 22.73 -5.83 2.07
C LYS A 427 22.20 -5.49 0.68
N TYR A 428 21.53 -6.43 0.03
CA TYR A 428 20.95 -6.20 -1.29
C TYR A 428 19.91 -5.08 -1.28
N ILE A 429 18.98 -5.08 -0.31
CA ILE A 429 17.97 -4.03 -0.19
C ILE A 429 18.65 -2.68 0.00
N ARG A 430 19.60 -2.55 0.94
CA ARG A 430 20.33 -1.29 1.16
C ARG A 430 21.13 -0.84 -0.06
N ALA A 431 21.60 -1.80 -0.86
CA ALA A 431 22.33 -1.53 -2.09
C ALA A 431 21.42 -1.02 -3.23
N ASN A 432 20.13 -1.37 -3.23
CA ASN A 432 19.26 -1.20 -4.40
C ASN A 432 17.98 -0.40 -4.16
N ALA A 433 17.58 -0.17 -2.91
CA ALA A 433 16.44 0.66 -2.52
C ALA A 433 16.89 2.11 -2.29
N SER A 434 16.04 3.07 -2.66
CA SER A 434 16.36 4.50 -2.55
C SER A 434 16.17 5.06 -1.13
N GLY A 435 15.33 4.46 -0.30
CA GLY A 435 15.12 4.85 1.10
C GLY A 435 16.01 4.13 2.11
N GLY A 436 16.40 2.89 1.80
CA GLY A 436 17.09 1.99 2.73
C GLY A 436 16.27 0.74 3.02
N VAL A 437 16.43 0.19 4.22
CA VAL A 437 15.78 -1.08 4.63
C VAL A 437 14.85 -0.86 5.82
N MET A 438 13.68 -1.51 5.78
CA MET A 438 12.84 -1.72 6.94
C MET A 438 12.94 -3.18 7.42
N LEU A 439 13.17 -3.37 8.71
CA LEU A 439 13.40 -4.67 9.35
C LEU A 439 12.13 -5.05 10.12
N PHE A 440 11.35 -5.96 9.55
CA PHE A 440 10.15 -6.52 10.17
C PHE A 440 10.49 -7.87 10.80
N ASP A 441 10.28 -8.12 12.07
CA ASP A 441 9.89 -7.25 13.17
C ASP A 441 10.90 -7.50 14.32
N VAL A 442 11.09 -6.53 15.22
CA VAL A 442 12.09 -6.62 16.28
C VAL A 442 11.90 -7.86 17.15
N VAL A 443 10.66 -8.33 17.34
CA VAL A 443 10.36 -9.53 18.12
C VAL A 443 11.07 -10.77 17.56
N HIS A 444 11.15 -10.89 16.24
CA HIS A 444 11.75 -12.03 15.55
C HIS A 444 13.26 -12.10 15.78
N VAL A 445 13.89 -10.96 16.08
CA VAL A 445 15.34 -10.87 16.30
C VAL A 445 15.71 -11.41 17.67
N TYR A 446 14.97 -11.02 18.71
CA TYR A 446 15.35 -11.31 20.08
C TYR A 446 14.64 -12.54 20.67
N ALA A 447 13.53 -12.98 20.08
CA ALA A 447 12.72 -14.11 20.54
C ALA A 447 12.80 -15.27 19.54
N PRO A 448 13.71 -16.24 19.75
CA PRO A 448 13.85 -17.44 18.92
C PRO A 448 12.54 -18.17 18.63
N GLN A 449 11.61 -18.16 19.58
CA GLN A 449 10.32 -18.84 19.50
C GLN A 449 9.47 -18.31 18.34
N TYR A 450 9.65 -17.04 17.98
CA TYR A 450 8.87 -16.37 16.95
C TYR A 450 9.55 -16.31 15.58
N ASN A 451 10.72 -16.90 15.39
CA ASN A 451 11.29 -17.05 14.04
C ASN A 451 11.40 -18.52 13.63
N ARG A 452 11.50 -18.76 12.32
CA ARG A 452 11.61 -20.12 11.76
C ARG A 452 12.97 -20.78 12.00
N LEU A 453 14.03 -20.00 12.18
CA LEU A 453 15.39 -20.49 12.49
C LEU A 453 15.58 -20.91 13.96
N LYS A 454 14.61 -20.62 14.85
CA LYS A 454 14.63 -20.95 16.28
C LYS A 454 15.89 -20.49 17.02
N GLN A 455 16.42 -19.31 16.65
CA GLN A 455 17.60 -18.71 17.28
C GLN A 455 17.55 -17.17 17.25
N PRO A 456 18.33 -16.45 18.08
CA PRO A 456 18.44 -15.00 17.97
C PRO A 456 19.04 -14.59 16.62
N LEU A 457 18.59 -13.47 16.06
CA LEU A 457 19.02 -12.99 14.73
C LEU A 457 19.89 -11.73 14.79
N TRP A 458 20.52 -11.45 15.94
CA TRP A 458 21.37 -10.26 16.12
C TRP A 458 22.59 -10.26 15.21
N GLU A 459 23.19 -11.43 14.95
CA GLU A 459 24.33 -11.54 14.03
C GLU A 459 23.91 -11.31 12.59
N ALA A 460 22.73 -11.79 12.18
CA ALA A 460 22.17 -11.48 10.87
C ALA A 460 22.02 -9.97 10.65
N LEU A 461 21.54 -9.25 11.66
CA LEU A 461 21.46 -7.79 11.61
C LEU A 461 22.84 -7.14 11.57
N ARG A 462 23.75 -7.52 12.47
CA ARG A 462 25.10 -6.93 12.54
C ARG A 462 25.83 -7.06 11.21
N GLU A 463 25.78 -8.25 10.59
CA GLU A 463 26.41 -8.49 9.30
C GLU A 463 25.67 -7.80 8.15
N GLY A 464 24.33 -7.82 8.15
CA GLY A 464 23.53 -7.15 7.11
C GLY A 464 23.64 -5.63 7.10
N LEU A 465 23.80 -5.02 8.28
CA LEU A 465 23.84 -3.57 8.49
C LEU A 465 25.27 -3.00 8.55
N LYS A 466 26.29 -3.85 8.53
CA LYS A 466 27.69 -3.43 8.41
C LYS A 466 27.85 -2.46 7.24
N LYS A 467 28.60 -1.38 7.47
CA LYS A 467 28.88 -0.34 6.48
C LYS A 467 29.98 -0.77 5.53
#